data_AF-A0A433ZZQ7-F1
#
_entry.id   AF-A0A433ZZQ7-F1
#
_cell.length_a   1.000
_cell.length_b   1.000
_cell.length_c   1.000
_cell.angle_alpha   90.00
_cell.angle_beta   90.00
_cell.angle_gamma   90.00
#
_symmetry.space_group_name_H-M   'P 1'
#
loop_
_entity.id
_entity.type
_entity.pdbx_description
1 polymer ?
#
loop_
_entity_poly.entity_id
_entity_poly.type
_entity_poly.pdbx_seq_one_letter_code
_entity_poly.pdbx_strand_id
1 'polypeptide(L)' 'MTHIPHYEQNAQELVDRYESLSFEHVHADLLDLLPAPGATILDVGAGSGRDAAWFAARGYDVVAVEP' A
#
# COMPACT_ATOMS: atom_id res chain seq x y z
N MET A 1 22.92 17.21 -18.32
CA MET A 1 23.10 15.74 -18.19
C MET A 1 24.39 15.57 -17.42
N THR A 2 24.42 15.10 -16.18
CA THR A 2 23.99 13.75 -15.75
C THR A 2 23.91 13.65 -14.22
N HIS A 3 22.90 12.90 -13.76
CA HIS A 3 22.76 12.14 -12.51
C HIS A 3 22.79 12.84 -11.13
N ILE A 4 21.67 12.70 -10.41
CA ILE A 4 21.54 12.93 -8.97
C ILE A 4 21.86 11.60 -8.25
N PRO A 5 22.99 11.44 -7.55
CA PRO A 5 23.32 10.23 -6.80
C PRO A 5 22.74 10.30 -5.38
N HIS A 6 21.44 10.58 -5.25
CA HIS A 6 20.75 10.64 -3.95
C HIS A 6 19.84 9.43 -3.70
N TYR A 7 19.51 8.67 -4.75
CA TYR A 7 18.56 7.57 -4.66
C TYR A 7 19.15 6.25 -4.14
N GLU A 8 20.47 6.13 -3.97
CA GLU A 8 21.11 4.82 -3.73
C GLU A 8 21.52 4.51 -2.29
N GLN A 9 21.49 5.45 -1.34
CA GLN A 9 22.02 5.17 0.01
C GLN A 9 20.98 5.09 1.14
N ASN A 10 19.77 5.64 0.96
CA ASN A 10 18.73 5.62 2.01
C ASN A 10 17.40 5.00 1.55
N ALA A 11 17.32 4.44 0.34
CA ALA A 11 16.09 3.88 -0.20
C ALA A 11 15.58 2.69 0.65
N GLN A 12 16.50 1.84 1.11
CA GLN A 12 16.15 0.68 1.93
C GLN A 12 15.57 1.09 3.30
N GLU A 13 16.19 2.05 3.97
CA GLU A 13 15.77 2.51 5.30
C GLU A 13 14.46 3.31 5.26
N LEU A 14 14.19 4.02 4.15
CA LEU A 14 12.92 4.68 3.90
C LEU A 14 11.80 3.69 3.55
N VAL A 15 12.10 2.63 2.79
CA VAL A 15 11.19 1.51 2.51
C VAL A 15 10.81 0.82 3.82
N ASP A 16 11.79 0.44 4.64
CA ASP A 16 11.55 -0.23 5.93
C ASP A 16 10.69 0.63 6.86
N ARG A 17 10.91 1.96 6.90
CA ARG A 17 10.11 2.87 7.72
C ARG A 17 8.69 3.08 7.17
N TYR A 18 8.51 3.11 5.85
CA TYR A 18 7.17 3.20 5.24
C TYR A 18 6.39 1.89 5.34
N GLU A 19 7.08 0.74 5.23
CA GLU A 19 6.53 -0.59 5.44
C GLU A 19 6.25 -0.88 6.93
N SER A 20 6.93 -0.20 7.86
CA SER A 20 6.70 -0.35 9.30
C SER A 20 5.36 0.21 9.79
N LEU A 21 4.73 1.10 9.03
CA LEU A 21 3.39 1.59 9.35
C LEU A 21 2.37 0.57 8.83
N SER A 22 1.60 0.00 9.76
CA SER A 22 0.52 -0.91 9.39
C SER A 22 -0.54 -0.17 8.56
N PHE A 23 -1.24 -0.89 7.69
CA PHE A 23 -2.34 -0.33 6.90
C PHE A 23 -3.36 0.40 7.78
N GLU A 24 -3.66 -0.16 8.96
CA GLU A 24 -4.58 0.44 9.94
C GLU A 24 -4.07 1.78 10.47
N HIS A 25 -2.76 1.95 10.59
CA HIS A 25 -2.16 3.19 11.05
C HIS A 25 -2.19 4.28 9.96
N VAL A 26 -2.02 3.87 8.70
CA VAL A 26 -2.04 4.77 7.54
C VAL A 26 -3.46 5.20 7.18
N HIS A 27 -4.43 4.28 7.30
CA HIS A 27 -5.79 4.43 6.80
C HIS A 27 -6.85 4.41 7.92
N ALA A 28 -6.47 4.75 9.16
CA ALA A 28 -7.34 4.65 10.34
C ALA A 28 -8.72 5.29 10.11
N ASP A 29 -8.74 6.51 9.55
CA ASP A 29 -9.96 7.27 9.29
C ASP A 29 -10.85 6.66 8.19
N LEU A 30 -10.29 5.79 7.34
CA LEU A 30 -10.99 5.12 6.25
C LEU A 30 -11.67 3.83 6.73
N LEU A 31 -11.15 3.19 7.78
CA LEU A 31 -11.56 1.83 8.18
C LEU A 31 -13.06 1.73 8.46
N ASP A 32 -13.62 2.73 9.14
CA ASP A 32 -15.04 2.77 9.52
C ASP A 32 -15.97 3.10 8.32
N LEU A 33 -15.39 3.50 7.19
CA LEU A 33 -16.12 3.82 5.96
C LEU A 33 -16.11 2.66 4.96
N LEU A 34 -15.34 1.60 5.23
CA LEU A 34 -15.25 0.47 4.33
C LEU A 34 -16.60 -0.28 4.25
N PRO A 35 -17.01 -0.72 3.05
CA PRO A 35 -18.16 -1.60 2.92
C PRO A 35 -17.91 -2.93 3.64
N ALA A 36 -18.97 -3.71 3.87
CA ALA A 36 -18.79 -5.04 4.44
C ALA A 36 -17.84 -5.91 3.59
N PRO A 37 -17.08 -6.83 4.22
CA PRO A 37 -16.26 -7.82 3.51
C PRO A 37 -17.03 -8.56 2.42
N GLY A 38 -16.37 -8.84 1.29
CA GLY A 38 -16.97 -9.38 0.07
C GLY A 38 -17.26 -8.33 -1.01
N ALA A 39 -17.07 -7.04 -0.71
CA ALA A 39 -17.05 -5.99 -1.72
C ALA A 39 -15.78 -6.07 -2.59
N THR A 40 -15.87 -5.55 -3.81
CA THR A 40 -14.73 -5.44 -4.74
C THR A 40 -13.97 -4.14 -4.51
N ILE A 41 -12.64 -4.24 -4.42
CA ILE A 41 -11.70 -3.13 -4.24
C ILE A 41 -10.79 -3.04 -5.47
N LEU A 42 -10.59 -1.83 -5.98
CA LEU A 42 -9.60 -1.51 -7.01
C LEU A 42 -8.46 -0.70 -6.38
N ASP A 43 -7.27 -1.29 -6.30
CA ASP A 43 -6.06 -0.65 -5.80
C ASP A 43 -5.22 -0.13 -6.98
N VAL A 44 -5.28 1.18 -7.23
CA VAL A 44 -4.60 1.84 -8.36
C VAL A 44 -3.26 2.40 -7.89
N GLY A 45 -2.18 2.00 -8.56
CA GLY A 45 -0.83 2.35 -8.12
C GLY A 45 -0.41 1.48 -6.92
N ALA A 46 -0.72 0.18 -6.99
CA ALA A 46 -0.62 -0.74 -5.87
C ALA A 46 0.80 -0.88 -5.27
N GLY A 47 1.84 -0.48 -6.02
CA GLY A 47 3.23 -0.50 -5.55
C GLY A 47 3.63 -1.89 -5.05
N SER A 48 4.08 -2.00 -3.80
CA SER A 48 4.45 -3.28 -3.18
C SER A 48 3.28 -4.23 -2.92
N GLY A 49 2.04 -3.79 -3.13
CA GLY A 49 0.82 -4.58 -2.91
C GLY A 49 0.44 -4.73 -1.43
N ARG A 50 1.07 -3.97 -0.52
CA ARG A 50 0.78 -4.02 0.93
C ARG A 50 -0.70 -3.84 1.23
N ASP A 51 -1.31 -2.85 0.59
CA ASP A 51 -2.67 -2.42 0.85
C ASP A 51 -3.66 -3.43 0.23
N ALA A 52 -3.44 -3.86 -1.02
CA ALA A 52 -4.16 -4.97 -1.64
C ALA A 52 -4.13 -6.27 -0.81
N ALA A 53 -2.97 -6.66 -0.28
CA ALA A 53 -2.83 -7.85 0.56
C ALA A 53 -3.63 -7.74 1.87
N TRP A 54 -3.64 -6.55 2.47
CA TRP A 54 -4.41 -6.28 3.68
C TRP A 54 -5.92 -6.43 3.47
N PHE A 55 -6.43 -5.91 2.34
CA PHE A 55 -7.84 -6.06 1.96
C PHE A 55 -8.18 -7.53 1.65
N ALA A 56 -7.35 -8.24 0.88
CA ALA A 56 -7.59 -9.64 0.58
C ALA A 56 -7.64 -10.51 1.85
N ALA A 57 -6.75 -10.28 2.82
CA ALA A 57 -6.75 -10.98 4.11
C ALA A 57 -8.03 -10.75 4.94
N ARG A 58 -8.81 -9.71 4.63
CA ARG A 58 -10.08 -9.37 5.29
C ARG A 58 -11.31 -9.81 4.48
N GLY A 59 -11.11 -10.56 3.40
CA GLY A 59 -12.20 -11.14 2.61
C GLY A 59 -12.78 -10.22 1.55
N TYR A 60 -12.07 -9.15 1.17
CA TYR A 60 -12.43 -8.36 -0.01
C TYR A 60 -11.94 -9.05 -1.30
N ASP A 61 -12.65 -8.81 -2.39
CA ASP A 61 -12.19 -9.18 -3.73
C ASP A 61 -11.36 -8.03 -4.29
N VAL A 62 -10.07 -8.24 -4.56
CA VAL A 62 -9.13 -7.14 -4.82
C VAL A 62 -8.52 -7.25 -6.21
N VAL A 63 -8.62 -6.17 -6.98
CA VAL A 63 -7.87 -5.98 -8.23
C VAL A 63 -6.82 -4.90 -7.97
N ALA A 64 -5.54 -5.28 -8.04
CA ALA A 64 -4.41 -4.38 -7.90
C ALA A 64 -3.78 -4.09 -9.27
N VAL A 65 -3.46 -2.82 -9.55
CA VAL A 65 -2.93 -2.39 -10.84
C VAL A 65 -1.74 -1.43 -10.66
N GLU A 66 -0.67 -1.65 -11.40
CA GLU A 66 0.52 -0.79 -11.49
C GLU A 66 1.03 -0.69 -12.96
N PRO A 67 1.73 0.40 -13.37
CA PRO A 67 2.26 0.57 -14.72
C PRO A 67 3.57 -0.16 -15.02
#